data_AF-F2SKQ4-F1
#
_entry.id   AF-F2SKQ4-F1
#
_cell.length_a   1.000
_cell.length_b   1.000
_cell.length_c   1.000
_cell.angle_alpha   90.00
_cell.angle_beta   90.00
_cell.angle_gamma   90.00
#
_symmetry.space_group_name_H-M   'P 1'
#
loop_
_entity.id
_entity.type
_entity.pdbx_description
1 polymer ?
#
loop_
_entity_poly.entity_id
_entity_poly.type
_entity_poly.pdbx_seq_one_letter_code
_entity_poly.pdbx_strand_id
1 'polypeptide(L)'
;MYLGGLFAAASSEERKYWGFLVFMKVLNEAPMEVASQIFTQNFMRCLMNQLAVEDRYLHKIAVKAAKSIQARTSKEPDFAYPALCGLMGPRGAVNFDQITKVKIVEKIVADVSHTAINQLMPFFEGLIVHSEADDKAAASRRQLIANFLQTIIKSFMTSAKEDDSDELDSAVQVIILTLAKYTYFSSDTAKPPISDATRELFRNKIMASLNIIISNQKRPSDIAYKVVQKIRDMEETGDSGKSIIDMSDTISESVHSAFKTLKKINKKSKQEGEQHDQAAQGLKLLYSLTILQVYNGDADAVSMLDELKMCYDKFLSHKKSNDEESGEASDALVEILLSFASKPSHLFRKMSEQVFGAFADKLTPTGLQSLLAVSPVLYM
;
A
#
# COMPACT_ATOMS: atom_id res chain seq x y z
N MET A 1 -16.08 -1.33 34.58
CA MET A 1 -16.03 0.08 34.98
C MET A 1 -17.26 0.83 34.43
N TYR A 2 -18.04 1.50 35.28
CA TYR A 2 -19.33 2.14 34.97
C TYR A 2 -19.25 3.43 34.10
N LEU A 3 -18.20 3.60 33.30
CA LEU A 3 -18.01 4.82 32.48
C LEU A 3 -19.21 5.05 31.55
N GLY A 4 -19.76 3.98 30.97
CA GLY A 4 -20.94 4.06 30.12
C GLY A 4 -22.18 4.67 30.80
N GLY A 5 -22.29 4.58 32.13
CA GLY A 5 -23.38 5.18 32.90
C GLY A 5 -23.27 6.70 33.03
N LEU A 6 -22.07 7.28 32.94
CA LEU A 6 -21.86 8.74 32.96
C LEU A 6 -22.28 9.41 31.65
N PHE A 7 -22.40 8.64 30.58
CA PHE A 7 -22.76 9.08 29.24
C PHE A 7 -24.12 8.53 28.77
N ALA A 8 -24.96 8.05 29.70
CA ALA A 8 -26.32 7.64 29.38
C ALA A 8 -27.12 8.84 28.80
N ALA A 9 -28.10 8.57 27.93
CA ALA A 9 -28.85 9.62 27.24
C ALA A 9 -29.49 10.65 28.19
N ALA A 10 -29.99 10.19 29.34
CA ALA A 10 -30.59 11.02 30.39
C ALA A 10 -29.56 11.67 31.35
N SER A 11 -28.25 11.51 31.13
CA SER A 11 -27.24 12.15 31.97
C SER A 11 -27.16 13.65 31.68
N SER A 12 -27.03 14.47 32.73
CA SER A 12 -26.82 15.91 32.58
C SER A 12 -25.48 16.22 31.92
N GLU A 13 -25.32 17.44 31.42
CA GLU A 13 -24.07 17.89 30.81
C GLU A 13 -22.92 17.91 31.82
N GLU A 14 -23.17 18.25 33.09
CA GLU A 14 -22.18 18.19 34.17
C GLU A 14 -21.72 16.75 34.40
N ARG A 15 -22.64 15.78 34.43
CA ARG A 15 -22.30 14.37 34.62
C ARG A 15 -21.47 13.83 33.46
N LYS A 16 -21.80 14.21 32.22
CA LYS A 16 -20.99 13.88 31.03
C LYS A 16 -19.63 14.56 31.06
N TYR A 17 -19.54 15.81 31.53
CA TYR A 17 -18.28 16.52 31.73
C TYR A 17 -17.36 15.76 32.71
N TRP A 18 -17.90 15.35 33.87
CA TRP A 18 -17.19 14.47 34.81
C TRP A 18 -16.79 13.15 34.14
N GLY A 19 -17.66 12.57 33.31
CA GLY A 19 -17.33 11.41 32.49
C GLY A 19 -16.11 11.62 31.60
N PHE A 20 -15.98 12.77 30.95
CA PHE A 20 -14.80 13.08 30.13
C PHE A 20 -13.53 13.22 30.96
N LEU A 21 -13.62 13.83 32.15
CA LEU A 21 -12.48 13.91 33.08
C LEU A 21 -12.02 12.52 33.52
N VAL A 22 -12.97 11.64 33.90
CA VAL A 22 -12.67 10.26 34.28
C VAL A 22 -12.07 9.50 33.10
N PHE A 23 -12.65 9.63 31.90
CA PHE A 23 -12.09 9.02 30.68
C PHE A 23 -10.63 9.40 30.48
N MET A 24 -10.30 10.70 30.49
CA MET A 24 -8.92 11.16 30.28
C MET A 24 -7.98 10.68 31.39
N LYS A 25 -8.44 10.64 32.65
CA LYS A 25 -7.63 10.13 33.77
C LYS A 25 -7.28 8.66 33.56
N VAL A 26 -8.28 7.82 33.25
CA VAL A 26 -8.07 6.39 33.01
C VAL A 26 -7.20 6.16 31.78
N LEU A 27 -7.46 6.90 30.69
CA LEU A 27 -6.69 6.79 29.46
C LEU A 27 -5.19 7.04 29.67
N ASN A 28 -4.84 8.02 30.51
CA ASN A 28 -3.47 8.45 30.71
C ASN A 28 -2.73 7.67 31.81
N GLU A 29 -3.44 7.18 32.83
CA GLU A 29 -2.84 6.60 34.04
C GLU A 29 -3.02 5.08 34.14
N ALA A 30 -4.00 4.48 33.46
CA ALA A 30 -4.28 3.05 33.58
C ALA A 30 -3.46 2.18 32.62
N PRO A 31 -3.24 0.89 32.95
CA PRO A 31 -2.66 -0.08 32.02
C PRO A 31 -3.47 -0.21 30.72
N MET A 32 -2.81 -0.65 29.64
CA MET A 32 -3.40 -0.77 28.30
C MET A 32 -4.70 -1.59 28.28
N GLU A 33 -4.75 -2.67 29.05
CA GLU A 33 -5.89 -3.59 29.15
C GLU A 33 -7.14 -2.89 29.72
N VAL A 34 -6.93 -1.93 30.62
CA VAL A 34 -8.02 -1.14 31.21
C VAL A 34 -8.36 0.05 30.32
N ALA A 35 -7.35 0.75 29.81
CA ALA A 35 -7.51 1.90 28.92
C ALA A 35 -8.11 1.54 27.55
N SER A 36 -8.04 0.28 27.11
CA SER A 36 -8.72 -0.19 25.90
C SER A 36 -10.24 -0.41 26.11
N GLN A 37 -10.69 -0.59 27.35
CA GLN A 37 -12.10 -0.89 27.66
C GLN A 37 -12.98 0.36 27.79
N ILE A 38 -12.40 1.55 27.94
CA ILE A 38 -13.13 2.80 28.16
C ILE A 38 -13.80 3.37 26.91
N PHE A 39 -13.51 2.84 25.71
CA PHE A 39 -14.20 3.17 24.45
C PHE A 39 -15.63 2.58 24.39
N THR A 40 -16.45 2.85 25.41
CA THR A 40 -17.81 2.31 25.54
C THR A 40 -18.78 2.94 24.53
N GLN A 41 -19.88 2.25 24.20
CA GLN A 41 -20.87 2.74 23.23
C GLN A 41 -21.39 4.14 23.57
N ASN A 42 -21.75 4.36 24.84
CA ASN A 42 -22.30 5.65 25.29
C ASN A 42 -21.25 6.76 25.24
N PHE A 43 -20.00 6.47 25.62
CA PHE A 43 -18.90 7.42 25.50
C PHE A 43 -18.65 7.79 24.04
N MET A 44 -18.50 6.80 23.16
CA MET A 44 -18.20 7.05 21.74
C MET A 44 -19.29 7.84 21.04
N ARG A 45 -20.56 7.51 21.29
CA ARG A 45 -21.70 8.30 20.81
C ARG A 45 -21.63 9.74 21.34
N CYS A 46 -21.38 9.94 22.64
CA CYS A 46 -21.28 11.28 23.21
C CYS A 46 -20.09 12.05 22.64
N LEU A 47 -18.92 11.41 22.49
CA LEU A 47 -17.71 12.01 21.94
C LEU A 47 -17.96 12.48 20.51
N MET A 48 -18.43 11.60 19.62
CA MET A 48 -18.70 11.96 18.23
C MET A 48 -19.73 13.08 18.12
N ASN A 49 -20.80 13.00 18.91
CA ASN A 49 -21.83 14.02 18.97
C ASN A 49 -21.19 15.37 19.36
N GLN A 50 -20.49 15.43 20.49
CA GLN A 50 -19.93 16.69 21.00
C GLN A 50 -18.82 17.27 20.11
N LEU A 51 -18.10 16.44 19.34
CA LEU A 51 -17.11 16.90 18.38
C LEU A 51 -17.71 17.50 17.10
N ALA A 52 -18.83 16.96 16.61
CA ALA A 52 -19.37 17.31 15.28
C ALA A 52 -19.82 18.78 15.11
N VAL A 53 -20.13 19.48 16.21
CA VAL A 53 -20.58 20.89 16.19
C VAL A 53 -19.89 21.66 17.32
N GLU A 54 -19.21 22.74 16.95
CA GLU A 54 -18.33 23.51 17.86
C GLU A 54 -19.10 24.25 18.98
N ASP A 55 -20.34 24.67 18.70
CA ASP A 55 -21.17 25.44 19.65
C ASP A 55 -21.75 24.60 20.79
N ARG A 56 -21.52 23.28 20.79
CA ARG A 56 -22.06 22.40 21.84
C ARG A 56 -21.33 22.62 23.16
N TYR A 57 -22.10 22.56 24.24
CA TYR A 57 -21.61 22.84 25.60
C TYR A 57 -20.34 22.04 25.97
N LEU A 58 -20.28 20.75 25.61
CA LEU A 58 -19.14 19.88 25.92
C LEU A 58 -18.10 19.78 24.80
N HIS A 59 -18.19 20.59 23.74
CA HIS A 59 -17.28 20.51 22.60
C HIS A 59 -15.81 20.64 23.04
N LYS A 60 -15.49 21.65 23.86
CA LYS A 60 -14.10 21.89 24.34
C LYS A 60 -13.52 20.70 25.10
N ILE A 61 -14.31 20.06 25.97
CA ILE A 61 -13.84 18.90 26.74
C ILE A 61 -13.74 17.64 25.86
N ALA A 62 -14.64 17.50 24.88
CA ALA A 62 -14.57 16.43 23.88
C ALA A 62 -13.31 16.54 23.01
N VAL A 63 -12.95 17.75 22.55
CA VAL A 63 -11.68 18.00 21.84
C VAL A 63 -10.47 17.65 22.71
N LYS A 64 -10.50 17.99 24.00
CA LYS A 64 -9.43 17.64 24.94
C LYS A 64 -9.32 16.12 25.11
N ALA A 65 -10.43 15.40 25.21
CA ALA A 65 -10.45 13.94 25.28
C ALA A 65 -9.90 13.30 24.00
N ALA A 66 -10.32 13.78 22.84
CA ALA A 66 -9.84 13.36 21.52
C ALA A 66 -8.31 13.53 21.39
N LYS A 67 -7.79 14.71 21.77
CA LYS A 67 -6.34 14.97 21.79
C LYS A 67 -5.59 14.10 22.80
N SER A 68 -6.23 13.72 23.91
CA SER A 68 -5.61 12.82 24.89
C SER A 68 -5.43 11.40 24.33
N ILE A 69 -6.35 10.92 23.47
CA ILE A 69 -6.18 9.65 22.75
C ILE A 69 -4.94 9.72 21.85
N GLN A 70 -4.82 10.80 21.05
CA GLN A 70 -3.64 11.01 20.22
C GLN A 70 -2.36 11.04 21.06
N ALA A 71 -2.35 11.83 22.15
CA ALA A 71 -1.18 11.97 23.02
C ALA A 71 -0.76 10.64 23.66
N ARG A 72 -1.73 9.80 24.04
CA ARG A 72 -1.47 8.45 24.56
C ARG A 72 -0.77 7.58 23.50
N THR A 73 -1.27 7.57 22.26
CA THR A 73 -0.65 6.81 21.18
C THR A 73 0.76 7.30 20.84
N SER A 74 0.99 8.62 20.82
CA SER A 74 2.34 9.15 20.56
C SER A 74 3.33 8.81 21.69
N LYS A 75 2.86 8.65 22.93
CA LYS A 75 3.69 8.25 24.08
C LYS A 75 3.93 6.73 24.13
N GLU A 76 2.91 5.95 23.77
CA GLU A 76 2.91 4.49 23.81
C GLU A 76 2.36 3.96 22.47
N PRO A 77 3.24 3.74 21.46
CA PRO A 77 2.83 3.38 20.10
C PRO A 77 1.95 2.13 20.01
N ASP A 78 2.14 1.16 20.91
CA ASP A 78 1.32 -0.06 20.98
C ASP A 78 -0.16 0.24 21.29
N PHE A 79 -0.46 1.41 21.86
CA PHE A 79 -1.84 1.87 22.07
C PHE A 79 -2.56 2.29 20.77
N ALA A 80 -1.87 2.35 19.63
CA ALA A 80 -2.49 2.65 18.34
C ALA A 80 -3.58 1.63 17.99
N TYR A 81 -3.35 0.33 18.23
CA TYR A 81 -4.33 -0.71 17.98
C TYR A 81 -5.65 -0.52 18.77
N PRO A 82 -5.64 -0.47 20.11
CA PRO A 82 -6.88 -0.28 20.87
C PRO A 82 -7.54 1.07 20.57
N ALA A 83 -6.76 2.13 20.31
CA ALA A 83 -7.32 3.43 19.93
C ALA A 83 -8.07 3.38 18.60
N LEU A 84 -7.48 2.78 17.55
CA LEU A 84 -8.11 2.63 16.24
C LEU A 84 -9.33 1.71 16.31
N CYS A 85 -9.26 0.59 17.05
CA CYS A 85 -10.43 -0.27 17.28
C CYS A 85 -11.57 0.47 18.00
N GLY A 86 -11.24 1.33 18.97
CA GLY A 86 -12.22 2.15 19.68
C GLY A 86 -12.86 3.23 18.80
N LEU A 87 -12.06 3.94 17.99
CA LEU A 87 -12.49 5.05 17.15
C LEU A 87 -13.22 4.60 15.88
N MET A 88 -12.75 3.54 15.23
CA MET A 88 -13.22 3.09 13.91
C MET A 88 -14.02 1.79 13.96
N GLY A 89 -14.04 1.08 15.08
CA GLY A 89 -14.77 -0.17 15.24
C GLY A 89 -16.28 0.01 15.45
N PRO A 90 -17.01 -1.05 15.85
CA PRO A 90 -18.47 -1.05 15.96
C PRO A 90 -19.07 0.01 16.89
N ARG A 91 -18.29 0.46 17.88
CA ARG A 91 -18.71 1.48 18.85
C ARG A 91 -18.43 2.91 18.37
N GLY A 92 -17.54 3.05 17.40
CA GLY A 92 -17.16 4.31 16.78
C GLY A 92 -17.73 4.45 15.37
N ALA A 93 -16.93 5.01 14.46
CA ALA A 93 -17.28 5.12 13.05
C ALA A 93 -16.03 5.07 12.19
N VAL A 94 -16.03 4.31 11.10
CA VAL A 94 -14.87 4.23 10.20
C VAL A 94 -14.51 5.61 9.63
N ASN A 95 -15.51 6.44 9.38
CA ASN A 95 -15.38 7.84 8.98
C ASN A 95 -15.41 8.83 10.17
N PHE A 96 -14.88 8.44 11.33
CA PHE A 96 -14.85 9.24 12.56
C PHE A 96 -14.41 10.69 12.30
N ASP A 97 -13.28 10.89 11.62
CA ASP A 97 -12.73 12.23 11.35
C ASP A 97 -13.67 13.08 10.47
N GLN A 98 -14.41 12.45 9.54
CA GLN A 98 -15.38 13.15 8.69
C GLN A 98 -16.62 13.59 9.48
N ILE A 99 -17.13 12.72 10.36
CA ILE A 99 -18.30 13.02 11.21
C ILE A 99 -17.95 14.11 12.23
N THR A 100 -16.77 13.98 12.84
CA THR A 100 -16.35 14.84 13.95
C THR A 100 -15.68 16.13 13.50
N LYS A 101 -15.23 16.20 12.23
CA LYS A 101 -14.39 17.28 11.70
C LYS A 101 -13.06 17.47 12.45
N VAL A 102 -12.63 16.45 13.20
CA VAL A 102 -11.36 16.45 13.92
C VAL A 102 -10.49 15.31 13.40
N LYS A 103 -9.28 15.64 12.92
CA LYS A 103 -8.33 14.67 12.36
C LYS A 103 -7.59 13.88 13.45
N ILE A 104 -8.25 12.96 14.13
CA ILE A 104 -7.62 12.12 15.16
C ILE A 104 -7.13 10.81 14.55
N VAL A 105 -7.99 10.14 13.79
CA VAL A 105 -7.65 8.86 13.15
C VAL A 105 -6.51 9.07 12.17
N GLU A 106 -6.56 10.10 11.32
CA GLU A 106 -5.51 10.42 10.35
C GLU A 106 -4.13 10.59 11.03
N LYS A 107 -4.09 11.23 12.21
CA LYS A 107 -2.86 11.42 12.97
C LYS A 107 -2.36 10.13 13.62
N ILE A 108 -3.27 9.35 14.24
CA ILE A 108 -2.90 8.05 14.81
C ILE A 108 -2.35 7.12 13.73
N VAL A 109 -2.98 7.07 12.56
CA VAL A 109 -2.56 6.28 11.40
C VAL A 109 -1.16 6.71 10.92
N ALA A 110 -0.87 8.01 10.92
CA ALA A 110 0.46 8.52 10.54
C ALA A 110 1.55 8.16 11.57
N ASP A 111 1.19 7.91 12.83
CA ASP A 111 2.12 7.58 13.92
C ASP A 111 2.23 6.06 14.20
N VAL A 112 1.58 5.21 13.40
CA VAL A 112 1.67 3.75 13.55
C VAL A 112 3.11 3.27 13.38
N SER A 113 3.56 2.35 14.24
CA SER A 113 4.83 1.64 14.11
C SER A 113 4.73 0.46 13.12
N HIS A 114 5.81 0.16 12.39
CA HIS A 114 5.87 -0.99 11.49
C HIS A 114 5.69 -2.33 12.23
N THR A 115 6.12 -2.41 13.49
CA THR A 115 5.94 -3.58 14.35
C THR A 115 4.47 -3.88 14.69
N ALA A 116 3.60 -2.86 14.71
CA ALA A 116 2.19 -2.99 15.07
C ALA A 116 1.31 -3.49 13.91
N ILE A 117 1.82 -3.55 12.69
CA ILE A 117 1.03 -3.85 11.49
C ILE A 117 0.45 -5.25 11.48
N ASN A 118 1.18 -6.24 11.98
CA ASN A 118 0.67 -7.60 12.04
C ASN A 118 -0.56 -7.73 12.95
N GLN A 119 -0.68 -6.87 13.96
CA GLN A 119 -1.87 -6.81 14.83
C GLN A 119 -2.99 -5.94 14.23
N LEU A 120 -2.64 -4.86 13.53
CA LEU A 120 -3.58 -3.91 12.94
C LEU A 120 -4.24 -4.42 11.65
N MET A 121 -3.55 -5.21 10.84
CA MET A 121 -4.08 -5.61 9.54
C MET A 121 -5.36 -6.44 9.59
N PRO A 122 -5.53 -7.41 10.49
CA PRO A 122 -6.81 -8.11 10.62
C PRO A 122 -7.98 -7.15 10.88
N PHE A 123 -7.74 -6.06 11.62
CA PHE A 123 -8.75 -5.03 11.86
C PHE A 123 -9.08 -4.26 10.57
N PHE A 124 -8.07 -3.76 9.84
CA PHE A 124 -8.29 -3.05 8.57
C PHE A 124 -8.92 -3.95 7.49
N GLU A 125 -8.48 -5.19 7.37
CA GLU A 125 -9.06 -6.20 6.48
C GLU A 125 -10.52 -6.46 6.83
N GLY A 126 -10.84 -6.60 8.13
CA GLY A 126 -12.22 -6.69 8.61
C GLY A 126 -13.10 -5.52 8.15
N LEU A 127 -12.57 -4.29 8.16
CA LEU A 127 -13.28 -3.09 7.69
C LEU A 127 -13.42 -3.02 6.16
N ILE A 128 -12.53 -3.66 5.39
CA ILE A 128 -12.64 -3.79 3.93
C ILE A 128 -13.73 -4.80 3.56
N VAL A 129 -13.72 -5.94 4.26
CA VAL A 129 -14.58 -7.10 3.99
C VAL A 129 -16.00 -6.87 4.48
N HIS A 130 -16.17 -6.35 5.69
CA HIS A 130 -17.48 -6.25 6.33
C HIS A 130 -17.97 -4.80 6.35
N SER A 131 -18.95 -4.52 5.50
CA SER A 131 -19.74 -3.30 5.53
C SER A 131 -21.21 -3.69 5.64
N GLU A 132 -21.83 -3.41 6.79
CA GLU A 132 -23.30 -3.51 6.97
C GLU A 132 -24.06 -2.40 6.21
N ALA A 133 -23.36 -1.65 5.36
CA ALA A 133 -23.89 -0.53 4.59
C ALA A 133 -24.06 -0.91 3.10
N ASP A 134 -24.82 -0.09 2.38
CA ASP A 134 -24.99 -0.24 0.93
C ASP A 134 -23.68 -0.17 0.14
N ASP A 135 -23.73 -0.52 -1.15
CA ASP A 135 -22.57 -0.59 -2.04
C ASP A 135 -21.78 0.73 -2.09
N LYS A 136 -22.46 1.87 -2.05
CA LYS A 136 -21.81 3.20 -2.13
C LYS A 136 -21.08 3.52 -0.83
N ALA A 137 -21.71 3.26 0.31
CA ALA A 137 -21.09 3.43 1.62
C ALA A 137 -19.93 2.44 1.83
N ALA A 138 -20.06 1.20 1.36
CA ALA A 138 -19.00 0.21 1.37
C ALA A 138 -17.79 0.65 0.51
N ALA A 139 -18.04 1.15 -0.70
CA ALA A 139 -16.98 1.68 -1.56
C ALA A 139 -16.26 2.86 -0.92
N SER A 140 -17.00 3.82 -0.33
CA SER A 140 -16.43 4.96 0.38
C SER A 140 -15.60 4.53 1.60
N ARG A 141 -16.07 3.53 2.36
CA ARG A 141 -15.33 2.92 3.46
C ARG A 141 -14.01 2.33 2.98
N ARG A 142 -14.04 1.50 1.93
CA ARG A 142 -12.85 0.85 1.36
C ARG A 142 -11.84 1.86 0.84
N GLN A 143 -12.30 2.93 0.19
CA GLN A 143 -11.46 4.05 -0.22
C GLN A 143 -10.76 4.69 0.99
N LEU A 144 -11.49 4.95 2.07
CA LEU A 144 -10.93 5.54 3.28
C LEU A 144 -9.88 4.62 3.93
N ILE A 145 -10.14 3.32 4.03
CA ILE A 145 -9.17 2.36 4.55
C ILE A 145 -7.91 2.30 3.68
N ALA A 146 -8.06 2.22 2.35
CA ALA A 146 -6.91 2.20 1.45
C ALA A 146 -6.08 3.50 1.52
N ASN A 147 -6.72 4.65 1.77
CA ASN A 147 -6.00 5.90 2.04
C ASN A 147 -5.19 5.81 3.35
N PHE A 148 -5.76 5.27 4.43
CA PHE A 148 -5.03 5.09 5.69
C PHE A 148 -3.84 4.15 5.54
N LEU A 149 -4.03 3.01 4.87
CA LEU A 149 -2.95 2.05 4.58
C LEU A 149 -1.80 2.68 3.77
N GLN A 150 -2.13 3.53 2.80
CA GLN A 150 -1.12 4.30 2.06
C GLN A 150 -0.40 5.33 2.94
N THR A 151 -1.11 6.03 3.83
CA THR A 151 -0.51 6.97 4.79
C THR A 151 0.47 6.24 5.72
N ILE A 152 0.14 5.03 6.17
CA ILE A 152 1.03 4.19 6.97
C ILE A 152 2.32 3.88 6.19
N ILE A 153 2.21 3.40 4.94
CA ILE A 153 3.39 3.13 4.10
C ILE A 153 4.24 4.39 3.93
N LYS A 154 3.62 5.55 3.72
CA LYS A 154 4.34 6.83 3.62
C LYS A 154 5.09 7.17 4.92
N SER A 155 4.48 6.96 6.08
CA SER A 155 5.12 7.19 7.37
C SER A 155 6.31 6.26 7.59
N PHE A 156 6.15 4.97 7.27
CA PHE A 156 7.21 3.97 7.31
C PHE A 156 8.41 4.38 6.48
N MET A 157 8.18 4.79 5.23
CA MET A 157 9.25 5.26 4.38
C MET A 157 9.91 6.53 4.95
N THR A 158 9.12 7.49 5.43
CA THR A 158 9.68 8.75 5.97
C THR A 158 10.51 8.56 7.24
N SER A 159 10.20 7.54 8.05
CA SER A 159 10.85 7.26 9.34
C SER A 159 11.89 6.14 9.30
N ALA A 160 12.09 5.52 8.12
CA ALA A 160 12.97 4.36 7.96
C ALA A 160 14.42 4.68 8.38
N LYS A 161 14.97 3.86 9.29
CA LYS A 161 16.41 3.82 9.61
C LYS A 161 17.08 2.65 8.91
N GLU A 162 18.41 2.65 8.85
CA GLU A 162 19.17 1.63 8.11
C GLU A 162 19.00 0.20 8.66
N ASP A 163 18.80 0.06 9.98
CA ASP A 163 18.75 -1.25 10.67
C ASP A 163 17.35 -1.90 10.65
N ASP A 164 16.27 -1.16 10.34
CA ASP A 164 14.88 -1.64 10.41
C ASP A 164 14.41 -2.37 9.13
N SER A 165 15.30 -2.59 8.16
CA SER A 165 14.93 -2.85 6.77
C SER A 165 14.05 -4.10 6.56
N ASP A 166 14.30 -5.21 7.25
CA ASP A 166 13.57 -6.47 6.98
C ASP A 166 12.17 -6.51 7.61
N GLU A 167 12.01 -5.98 8.83
CA GLU A 167 10.71 -5.86 9.49
C GLU A 167 9.83 -4.83 8.79
N LEU A 168 10.43 -3.70 8.39
CA LEU A 168 9.78 -2.66 7.60
C LEU A 168 9.28 -3.20 6.27
N ASP A 169 10.15 -3.89 5.52
CA ASP A 169 9.80 -4.55 4.25
C ASP A 169 8.61 -5.50 4.43
N SER A 170 8.60 -6.25 5.53
CA SER A 170 7.56 -7.23 5.84
C SER A 170 6.23 -6.53 6.14
N ALA A 171 6.24 -5.46 6.93
CA ALA A 171 5.06 -4.65 7.23
C ALA A 171 4.46 -4.02 5.97
N VAL A 172 5.30 -3.46 5.09
CA VAL A 172 4.87 -2.88 3.80
C VAL A 172 4.27 -3.93 2.88
N GLN A 173 4.92 -5.10 2.76
CA GLN A 173 4.40 -6.21 1.96
C GLN A 173 3.03 -6.65 2.47
N VAL A 174 2.86 -6.81 3.78
CA VAL A 174 1.59 -7.20 4.39
C VAL A 174 0.47 -6.25 3.95
N ILE A 175 0.69 -4.94 3.98
CA ILE A 175 -0.30 -3.94 3.54
C ILE A 175 -0.63 -4.09 2.05
N ILE A 176 0.39 -4.14 1.19
CA ILE A 176 0.20 -4.23 -0.27
C ILE A 176 -0.51 -5.53 -0.65
N LEU A 177 -0.17 -6.64 0.00
CA LEU A 177 -0.75 -7.95 -0.29
C LEU A 177 -2.20 -8.06 0.16
N THR A 178 -2.58 -7.42 1.27
CA THR A 178 -4.00 -7.31 1.64
C THR A 178 -4.79 -6.56 0.57
N LEU A 179 -4.26 -5.44 0.04
CA LEU A 179 -4.92 -4.75 -1.07
C LEU A 179 -4.97 -5.64 -2.32
N ALA A 180 -3.86 -6.30 -2.67
CA ALA A 180 -3.75 -7.16 -3.85
C ALA A 180 -4.74 -8.33 -3.81
N LYS A 181 -4.94 -8.96 -2.64
CA LYS A 181 -5.91 -10.02 -2.40
C LYS A 181 -7.32 -9.62 -2.86
N TYR A 182 -7.78 -8.43 -2.45
CA TYR A 182 -9.10 -7.92 -2.84
C TYR A 182 -9.13 -7.22 -4.21
N THR A 183 -7.99 -7.11 -4.88
CA THR A 183 -7.86 -6.50 -6.20
C THR A 183 -7.88 -7.53 -7.31
N TYR A 184 -7.08 -8.59 -7.16
CA TYR A 184 -6.83 -9.58 -8.22
C TYR A 184 -7.60 -10.88 -8.04
N PHE A 185 -8.17 -11.12 -6.86
CA PHE A 185 -8.91 -12.35 -6.56
C PHE A 185 -10.37 -12.08 -6.18
N SER A 186 -11.21 -13.08 -6.40
CA SER A 186 -12.60 -13.10 -5.96
C SER A 186 -12.66 -13.31 -4.45
N SER A 187 -13.60 -12.67 -3.78
CA SER A 187 -13.79 -12.84 -2.34
C SER A 187 -15.26 -13.07 -2.02
N ASP A 188 -15.58 -14.27 -1.57
CA ASP A 188 -16.92 -14.64 -1.11
C ASP A 188 -17.22 -14.09 0.30
N THR A 189 -16.17 -13.66 1.01
CA THR A 189 -16.28 -13.09 2.35
C THR A 189 -16.68 -11.62 2.33
N ALA A 190 -16.37 -10.89 1.25
CA ALA A 190 -16.62 -9.47 1.15
C ALA A 190 -18.11 -9.18 0.98
N LYS A 191 -18.68 -8.43 1.93
CA LYS A 191 -20.08 -8.01 1.94
C LYS A 191 -20.18 -6.49 2.12
N PRO A 192 -20.73 -5.76 1.13
CA PRO A 192 -21.13 -6.22 -0.21
C PRO A 192 -19.91 -6.67 -1.05
N PRO A 193 -20.09 -7.31 -2.22
CA PRO A 193 -18.96 -7.72 -3.07
C PRO A 193 -18.01 -6.55 -3.42
N ILE A 194 -16.75 -6.87 -3.73
CA ILE A 194 -15.78 -5.87 -4.20
C ILE A 194 -16.06 -5.55 -5.66
N SER A 195 -16.51 -4.33 -5.94
CA SER A 195 -16.79 -3.83 -7.29
C SER A 195 -15.53 -3.52 -8.10
N ASP A 196 -15.65 -3.45 -9.42
CA ASP A 196 -14.54 -3.11 -10.32
C ASP A 196 -13.97 -1.72 -10.05
N ALA A 197 -14.82 -0.75 -9.71
CA ALA A 197 -14.36 0.59 -9.30
C ALA A 197 -13.50 0.54 -8.03
N THR A 198 -13.83 -0.35 -7.08
CA THR A 198 -13.02 -0.55 -5.86
C THR A 198 -11.71 -1.27 -6.18
N ARG A 199 -11.73 -2.27 -7.09
CA ARG A 199 -10.52 -2.95 -7.56
C ARG A 199 -9.58 -1.97 -8.23
N GLU A 200 -10.10 -1.11 -9.10
CA GLU A 200 -9.33 -0.08 -9.77
C GLU A 200 -8.74 0.93 -8.77
N LEU A 201 -9.51 1.32 -7.76
CA LEU A 201 -9.00 2.12 -6.65
C LEU A 201 -7.83 1.44 -5.94
N PHE A 202 -7.96 0.15 -5.61
CA PHE A 202 -6.89 -0.60 -4.94
C PHE A 202 -5.65 -0.77 -5.85
N ARG A 203 -5.80 -1.03 -7.15
CA ARG A 203 -4.68 -1.02 -8.13
C ARG A 203 -3.92 0.29 -8.07
N ASN A 204 -4.64 1.41 -8.13
CA ASN A 204 -4.05 2.75 -8.04
C ASN A 204 -3.31 2.97 -6.71
N LYS A 205 -3.84 2.43 -5.60
CA LYS A 205 -3.20 2.50 -4.28
C LYS A 205 -1.96 1.61 -4.16
N ILE A 206 -1.97 0.43 -4.76
CA ILE A 206 -0.79 -0.44 -4.86
C ILE A 206 0.30 0.29 -5.64
N MET A 207 -0.01 0.83 -6.83
CA MET A 207 0.95 1.56 -7.67
C MET A 207 1.52 2.80 -6.97
N ALA A 208 0.67 3.60 -6.33
CA ALA A 208 1.13 4.77 -5.61
C ALA A 208 1.96 4.41 -4.37
N SER A 209 1.68 3.27 -3.71
CA SER A 209 2.50 2.76 -2.60
C SER A 209 3.87 2.28 -3.08
N LEU A 210 3.92 1.55 -4.20
CA LEU A 210 5.18 1.17 -4.86
C LEU A 210 5.99 2.40 -5.25
N ASN A 211 5.35 3.46 -5.76
CA ASN A 211 6.05 4.71 -6.08
C ASN A 211 6.70 5.35 -4.85
N ILE A 212 6.02 5.33 -3.70
CA ILE A 212 6.56 5.85 -2.43
C ILE A 212 7.81 5.05 -2.02
N ILE A 213 7.74 3.72 -2.09
CA ILE A 213 8.83 2.80 -1.73
C ILE A 213 10.02 2.99 -2.67
N ILE A 214 9.76 2.97 -3.98
CA ILE A 214 10.76 3.17 -5.03
C ILE A 214 11.33 4.58 -4.98
N SER A 215 10.69 5.52 -4.29
CA SER A 215 11.24 6.88 -4.16
C SER A 215 12.21 7.08 -3.01
N ASN A 216 12.24 6.18 -2.04
CA ASN A 216 12.87 6.41 -0.74
C ASN A 216 14.15 5.56 -0.54
N GLN A 217 14.93 5.34 -1.60
CA GLN A 217 15.61 4.05 -1.83
C GLN A 217 16.81 3.66 -0.97
N LYS A 218 16.80 2.37 -0.60
CA LYS A 218 17.97 1.47 -0.61
C LYS A 218 17.73 0.13 -1.35
N ARG A 219 16.50 -0.42 -1.42
CA ARG A 219 16.17 -1.72 -2.08
C ARG A 219 14.77 -1.78 -2.77
N PRO A 220 14.50 -0.91 -3.76
CA PRO A 220 13.17 -0.74 -4.39
C PRO A 220 12.60 -1.98 -5.11
N SER A 221 13.48 -2.73 -5.77
CA SER A 221 13.19 -3.88 -6.63
C SER A 221 12.81 -5.13 -5.83
N ASP A 222 13.28 -5.27 -4.59
CA ASP A 222 13.01 -6.41 -3.72
C ASP A 222 11.54 -6.49 -3.32
N ILE A 223 10.96 -5.37 -2.90
CA ILE A 223 9.55 -5.33 -2.50
C ILE A 223 8.65 -5.58 -3.72
N ALA A 224 8.91 -4.91 -4.84
CA ALA A 224 8.13 -5.12 -6.07
C ALA A 224 8.16 -6.59 -6.50
N TYR A 225 9.33 -7.22 -6.47
CA TYR A 225 9.50 -8.65 -6.75
C TYR A 225 8.72 -9.55 -5.78
N LYS A 226 8.86 -9.33 -4.46
CA LYS A 226 8.17 -10.13 -3.43
C LYS A 226 6.66 -10.00 -3.56
N VAL A 227 6.14 -8.82 -3.90
CA VAL A 227 4.71 -8.57 -4.12
C VAL A 227 4.19 -9.40 -5.30
N VAL A 228 4.80 -9.30 -6.48
CA VAL A 228 4.33 -10.07 -7.65
C VAL A 228 4.53 -11.57 -7.48
N GLN A 229 5.62 -11.99 -6.82
CA GLN A 229 5.84 -13.39 -6.49
C GLN A 229 4.69 -13.92 -5.62
N LYS A 230 4.32 -13.21 -4.55
CA LYS A 230 3.23 -13.65 -3.68
C LYS A 230 1.86 -13.57 -4.33
N ILE A 231 1.62 -12.65 -5.27
CA ILE A 231 0.39 -12.65 -6.07
C ILE A 231 0.28 -13.95 -6.87
N ARG A 232 1.35 -14.35 -7.56
CA ARG A 232 1.39 -15.65 -8.26
C ARG A 232 1.22 -16.82 -7.30
N ASP A 233 1.91 -16.82 -6.16
CA ASP A 233 1.80 -17.91 -5.19
C ASP A 233 0.35 -18.03 -4.63
N MET A 234 -0.36 -16.91 -4.46
CA MET A 234 -1.79 -16.89 -4.09
C MET A 234 -2.69 -17.47 -5.19
N GLU A 235 -2.34 -17.25 -6.46
CA GLU A 235 -3.04 -17.81 -7.62
C GLU A 235 -2.82 -19.32 -7.76
N GLU A 236 -1.57 -19.79 -7.59
CA GLU A 236 -1.21 -21.21 -7.66
C GLU A 236 -1.81 -22.04 -6.51
N THR A 237 -1.90 -21.46 -5.32
CA THR A 237 -2.48 -22.14 -4.14
C THR A 237 -4.01 -22.11 -4.12
N GLY A 238 -4.63 -21.06 -4.67
CA GLY A 238 -6.07 -20.85 -4.64
C GLY A 238 -6.62 -20.39 -3.27
N ASP A 239 -5.76 -20.17 -2.28
CA ASP A 239 -6.14 -19.80 -0.90
C ASP A 239 -6.82 -18.42 -0.82
N SER A 240 -6.53 -17.54 -1.79
CA SER A 240 -7.05 -16.17 -1.84
C SER A 240 -8.32 -16.00 -2.68
N GLY A 241 -8.86 -17.10 -3.23
CA GLY A 241 -9.99 -17.11 -4.15
C GLY A 241 -9.56 -17.24 -5.62
N LYS A 242 -10.52 -17.21 -6.54
CA LYS A 242 -10.24 -17.35 -7.98
C LYS A 242 -9.63 -16.06 -8.52
N SER A 243 -8.60 -16.19 -9.36
CA SER A 243 -8.07 -15.06 -10.13
C SER A 243 -9.19 -14.44 -10.96
N ILE A 244 -9.25 -13.12 -11.01
CA ILE A 244 -10.29 -12.38 -11.76
C ILE A 244 -9.85 -12.03 -13.17
N ILE A 245 -8.57 -12.20 -13.44
CA ILE A 245 -8.03 -11.99 -14.77
C ILE A 245 -8.10 -13.33 -15.46
N ASP A 246 -8.85 -13.36 -16.55
CA ASP A 246 -8.84 -14.48 -17.46
C ASP A 246 -7.60 -14.36 -18.36
N MET A 247 -6.56 -15.12 -18.04
CA MET A 247 -5.35 -15.20 -18.88
C MET A 247 -5.50 -16.37 -19.83
N SER A 248 -5.43 -16.12 -21.13
CA SER A 248 -5.32 -17.20 -22.13
C SER A 248 -4.05 -18.02 -21.89
N ASP A 249 -4.03 -19.25 -22.40
CA ASP A 249 -2.87 -20.16 -22.27
C ASP A 249 -1.57 -19.49 -22.71
N THR A 250 -1.61 -18.72 -23.80
CA THR A 250 -0.47 -17.95 -24.30
C THR A 250 0.03 -16.88 -23.32
N ILE A 251 -0.86 -16.12 -22.70
CA ILE A 251 -0.50 -15.10 -21.70
C ILE A 251 0.10 -15.77 -20.47
N SER A 252 -0.50 -16.87 -20.02
CA SER A 252 -0.02 -17.65 -18.88
C SER A 252 1.40 -18.19 -19.12
N GLU A 253 1.71 -18.67 -20.32
CA GLU A 253 3.05 -19.10 -20.71
C GLU A 253 4.08 -17.96 -20.66
N SER A 254 3.77 -16.78 -21.22
CA SER A 254 4.66 -15.62 -21.19
C SER A 254 4.89 -15.13 -19.75
N VAL A 255 3.85 -15.07 -18.92
CA VAL A 255 3.95 -14.73 -17.49
C VAL A 255 4.80 -15.75 -16.73
N HIS A 256 4.60 -17.04 -16.96
CA HIS A 256 5.39 -18.10 -16.33
C HIS A 256 6.87 -18.07 -16.75
N SER A 257 7.14 -17.80 -18.03
CA SER A 257 8.48 -17.56 -18.56
C SER A 257 9.14 -16.33 -17.90
N ALA A 258 8.41 -15.23 -17.78
CA ALA A 258 8.87 -14.01 -17.11
C ALA A 258 9.21 -14.27 -15.63
N PHE A 259 8.36 -14.99 -14.89
CA PHE A 259 8.64 -15.37 -13.51
C PHE A 259 9.88 -16.26 -13.37
N LYS A 260 10.13 -17.18 -14.31
CA LYS A 260 11.36 -17.99 -14.34
C LYS A 260 12.59 -17.10 -14.50
N THR A 261 12.55 -16.14 -15.42
CA THR A 261 13.65 -15.19 -15.65
C THR A 261 13.86 -14.29 -14.43
N LEU A 262 12.79 -13.72 -13.89
CA LEU A 262 12.82 -12.87 -12.70
C LEU A 262 13.41 -13.59 -11.48
N LYS A 263 13.09 -14.88 -11.30
CA LYS A 263 13.70 -15.73 -10.26
C LYS A 263 15.20 -15.94 -10.47
N LYS A 264 15.67 -16.03 -11.72
CA LYS A 264 17.11 -16.12 -12.04
C LYS A 264 17.83 -14.81 -11.74
N ILE A 265 17.26 -13.67 -12.14
CA ILE A 265 17.81 -12.33 -11.86
C ILE A 265 18.00 -12.14 -10.36
N ASN A 266 16.97 -12.43 -9.55
CA ASN A 266 17.03 -12.30 -8.09
C ASN A 266 18.07 -13.22 -7.42
N LYS A 267 18.41 -14.37 -8.03
CA LYS A 267 19.47 -15.24 -7.51
C LYS A 267 20.86 -14.70 -7.83
N LYS A 268 21.07 -14.20 -9.05
CA LYS A 268 22.35 -13.63 -9.49
C LYS A 268 22.70 -12.34 -8.77
N SER A 269 21.73 -11.45 -8.54
CA SER A 269 21.94 -10.17 -7.85
C SER A 269 22.44 -10.34 -6.41
N LYS A 270 22.22 -11.50 -5.78
CA LYS A 270 22.75 -11.81 -4.44
C LYS A 270 24.19 -12.35 -4.45
N GLN A 271 24.78 -12.60 -5.63
CA GLN A 271 26.06 -13.30 -5.79
C GLN A 271 27.15 -12.48 -6.48
N GLU A 272 26.80 -11.44 -7.25
CA GLU A 272 27.74 -10.64 -8.07
C GLU A 272 27.91 -9.20 -7.53
N GLY A 273 29.08 -8.58 -7.78
CA GLY A 273 29.47 -7.26 -7.24
C GLY A 273 28.68 -6.03 -7.75
N GLU A 274 29.00 -4.85 -7.20
CA GLU A 274 28.16 -3.63 -7.19
C GLU A 274 27.61 -3.14 -8.55
N GLN A 275 28.35 -3.26 -9.66
CA GLN A 275 27.91 -2.73 -10.97
C GLN A 275 26.97 -3.69 -11.72
N HIS A 276 27.17 -4.99 -11.58
CA HIS A 276 26.24 -6.02 -12.06
C HIS A 276 24.94 -6.03 -11.25
N ASP A 277 25.02 -5.63 -9.97
CA ASP A 277 23.86 -5.50 -9.12
C ASP A 277 22.89 -4.44 -9.66
N GLN A 278 23.34 -3.22 -10.01
CA GLN A 278 22.43 -2.15 -10.47
C GLN A 278 21.60 -2.53 -11.71
N ALA A 279 22.24 -3.09 -12.75
CA ALA A 279 21.55 -3.56 -13.96
C ALA A 279 20.56 -4.71 -13.63
N ALA A 280 20.95 -5.64 -12.76
CA ALA A 280 20.08 -6.71 -12.28
C ALA A 280 18.89 -6.16 -11.48
N GLN A 281 19.10 -5.17 -10.61
CA GLN A 281 18.05 -4.51 -9.84
C GLN A 281 17.08 -3.75 -10.76
N GLY A 282 17.61 -3.05 -11.78
CA GLY A 282 16.81 -2.36 -12.79
C GLY A 282 15.91 -3.33 -13.56
N LEU A 283 16.48 -4.40 -14.14
CA LEU A 283 15.67 -5.41 -14.84
C LEU A 283 14.71 -6.13 -13.90
N LYS A 284 15.11 -6.42 -12.66
CA LYS A 284 14.22 -7.02 -11.65
C LYS A 284 13.00 -6.13 -11.38
N LEU A 285 13.21 -4.82 -11.23
CA LEU A 285 12.13 -3.86 -11.04
C LEU A 285 11.23 -3.81 -12.27
N LEU A 286 11.82 -3.70 -13.47
CA LEU A 286 11.09 -3.64 -14.74
C LEU A 286 10.22 -4.87 -14.95
N TYR A 287 10.78 -6.07 -14.83
CA TYR A 287 10.02 -7.32 -14.89
C TYR A 287 8.89 -7.37 -13.86
N SER A 288 9.15 -6.96 -12.62
CA SER A 288 8.14 -6.99 -11.57
C SER A 288 6.97 -6.07 -11.90
N LEU A 289 7.24 -4.87 -12.39
CA LEU A 289 6.19 -3.91 -12.75
C LEU A 289 5.47 -4.27 -14.05
N THR A 290 6.15 -4.87 -15.04
CA THR A 290 5.49 -5.40 -16.25
C THR A 290 4.58 -6.56 -15.93
N ILE A 291 5.00 -7.52 -15.09
CA ILE A 291 4.13 -8.62 -14.63
C ILE A 291 2.91 -8.04 -13.89
N LEU A 292 3.10 -7.03 -13.05
CA LEU A 292 1.99 -6.38 -12.35
C LEU A 292 1.02 -5.67 -13.32
N GLN A 293 1.50 -5.17 -14.47
CA GLN A 293 0.64 -4.62 -15.52
C GLN A 293 -0.19 -5.71 -16.22
N VAL A 294 0.37 -6.90 -16.45
CA VAL A 294 -0.42 -8.05 -16.93
C VAL A 294 -1.53 -8.35 -15.90
N TYR A 295 -1.22 -8.34 -14.60
CA TYR A 295 -2.24 -8.44 -13.55
C TYR A 295 -3.23 -7.24 -13.50
N ASN A 296 -2.94 -6.13 -14.17
CA ASN A 296 -3.91 -5.04 -14.30
C ASN A 296 -4.75 -5.14 -15.57
N GLY A 297 -4.55 -6.18 -16.39
CA GLY A 297 -5.26 -6.36 -17.66
C GLY A 297 -4.69 -5.53 -18.80
N ASP A 298 -3.43 -5.10 -18.70
CA ASP A 298 -2.75 -4.39 -19.78
C ASP A 298 -2.27 -5.37 -20.86
N ALA A 299 -2.87 -5.29 -22.04
CA ALA A 299 -2.56 -6.18 -23.16
C ALA A 299 -1.14 -5.96 -23.70
N ASP A 300 -0.66 -4.71 -23.70
CA ASP A 300 0.68 -4.36 -24.21
C ASP A 300 1.78 -4.88 -23.28
N ALA A 301 1.45 -5.12 -21.99
CA ALA A 301 2.42 -5.64 -21.04
C ALA A 301 2.87 -7.07 -21.37
N VAL A 302 2.05 -7.86 -22.08
CA VAL A 302 2.40 -9.25 -22.44
C VAL A 302 3.51 -9.27 -23.47
N SER A 303 3.41 -8.47 -24.55
CA SER A 303 4.48 -8.38 -25.56
C SER A 303 5.78 -7.84 -24.96
N MET A 304 5.69 -6.87 -24.04
CA MET A 304 6.85 -6.38 -23.31
C MET A 304 7.57 -7.48 -22.51
N LEU A 305 6.88 -8.49 -21.98
CA LEU A 305 7.54 -9.60 -21.26
C LEU A 305 8.44 -10.43 -22.17
N ASP A 306 8.02 -10.63 -23.43
CA ASP A 306 8.78 -11.38 -24.42
C ASP A 306 10.01 -10.58 -24.89
N GLU A 307 9.87 -9.27 -25.10
CA GLU A 307 10.98 -8.36 -25.40
C GLU A 307 11.99 -8.25 -24.24
N LEU A 308 11.51 -8.22 -23.00
CA LEU A 308 12.37 -8.20 -21.82
C LEU A 308 13.26 -9.45 -21.73
N LYS A 309 12.79 -10.59 -22.24
CA LYS A 309 13.57 -11.83 -22.25
C LYS A 309 14.82 -11.69 -23.12
N MET A 310 14.70 -11.00 -24.25
CA MET A 310 15.84 -10.67 -25.11
C MET A 310 16.84 -9.77 -24.36
N CYS A 311 16.33 -8.74 -23.67
CA CYS A 311 17.15 -7.84 -22.85
C CYS A 311 17.93 -8.61 -21.76
N TYR A 312 17.27 -9.52 -21.03
CA TYR A 312 17.94 -10.32 -19.99
C TYR A 312 19.03 -11.22 -20.58
N ASP A 313 18.72 -11.95 -21.66
CA ASP A 313 19.65 -12.90 -22.26
C ASP A 313 20.95 -12.21 -22.72
N LYS A 314 20.82 -10.98 -23.19
CA LYS A 314 21.90 -10.11 -23.66
C LYS A 314 22.69 -9.46 -22.54
N PHE A 315 22.02 -8.66 -21.72
CA PHE A 315 22.72 -7.78 -20.78
C PHE A 315 23.18 -8.48 -19.49
N LEU A 316 22.58 -9.63 -19.13
CA LEU A 316 22.84 -10.33 -17.86
C LEU A 316 23.18 -11.83 -18.01
N SER A 317 22.85 -12.47 -19.12
CA SER A 317 23.13 -13.91 -19.29
C SER A 317 24.45 -14.22 -20.00
N HIS A 318 25.11 -13.22 -20.60
CA HIS A 318 26.36 -13.36 -21.38
C HIS A 318 26.32 -14.50 -22.39
N LYS A 319 25.15 -14.83 -22.95
CA LYS A 319 25.08 -15.71 -24.11
C LYS A 319 25.87 -15.06 -25.24
N LYS A 320 26.76 -15.82 -25.90
CA LYS A 320 27.51 -15.34 -27.07
C LYS A 320 26.52 -14.82 -28.09
N SER A 321 26.74 -13.60 -28.55
CA SER A 321 25.77 -12.89 -29.35
C SER A 321 26.49 -11.81 -30.15
N ASN A 322 26.17 -11.66 -31.43
CA ASN A 322 26.83 -10.70 -32.32
C ASN A 322 26.34 -9.26 -32.05
N ASP A 323 27.07 -8.27 -32.57
CA ASP A 323 26.81 -6.83 -32.34
C ASP A 323 25.41 -6.38 -32.78
N GLU A 324 24.86 -6.94 -33.86
CA GLU A 324 23.51 -6.62 -34.38
C GLU A 324 22.41 -6.92 -33.35
N GLU A 325 22.39 -8.13 -32.83
CA GLU A 325 21.42 -8.54 -31.82
C GLU A 325 21.63 -7.77 -30.48
N SER A 326 22.81 -7.18 -30.24
CA SER A 326 23.04 -6.28 -29.09
C SER A 326 22.39 -4.91 -29.30
N GLY A 327 22.35 -4.44 -30.54
CA GLY A 327 21.59 -3.26 -30.95
C GLY A 327 20.09 -3.47 -30.76
N GLU A 328 19.57 -4.59 -31.25
CA GLU A 328 18.14 -4.94 -31.12
C GLU A 328 17.67 -4.98 -29.66
N ALA A 329 18.47 -5.55 -28.76
CA ALA A 329 18.13 -5.60 -27.33
C ALA A 329 18.18 -4.23 -26.64
N SER A 330 19.07 -3.34 -27.09
CA SER A 330 19.12 -1.95 -26.63
C SER A 330 17.88 -1.18 -27.11
N ASP A 331 17.51 -1.35 -28.37
CA ASP A 331 16.36 -0.67 -28.96
C ASP A 331 15.05 -1.15 -28.30
N ALA A 332 14.88 -2.46 -28.12
CA ALA A 332 13.75 -3.04 -27.39
C ALA A 332 13.66 -2.52 -25.94
N LEU A 333 14.79 -2.46 -25.21
CA LEU A 333 14.80 -1.90 -23.86
C LEU A 333 14.33 -0.45 -23.87
N VAL A 334 14.84 0.38 -24.78
CA VAL A 334 14.44 1.79 -24.89
C VAL A 334 12.95 1.94 -25.22
N GLU A 335 12.42 1.14 -26.14
CA GLU A 335 11.00 1.15 -26.49
C GLU A 335 10.10 0.79 -25.30
N ILE A 336 10.47 -0.23 -24.52
CA ILE A 336 9.78 -0.58 -23.27
C ILE A 336 9.81 0.60 -22.29
N LEU A 337 10.98 1.20 -22.07
CA LEU A 337 11.13 2.32 -21.14
C LEU A 337 10.32 3.54 -21.57
N LEU A 338 10.27 3.84 -22.88
CA LEU A 338 9.47 4.91 -23.46
C LEU A 338 7.97 4.64 -23.31
N SER A 339 7.53 3.41 -23.59
CA SER A 339 6.14 3.02 -23.38
C SER A 339 5.71 3.25 -21.93
N PHE A 340 6.51 2.79 -20.96
CA PHE A 340 6.26 3.06 -19.55
C PHE A 340 6.33 4.55 -19.17
N ALA A 341 7.29 5.30 -19.69
CA ALA A 341 7.45 6.72 -19.38
C ALA A 341 6.29 7.58 -19.92
N SER A 342 5.70 7.17 -21.05
CA SER A 342 4.54 7.83 -21.66
C SER A 342 3.23 7.64 -20.88
N LYS A 343 3.14 6.63 -20.01
CA LYS A 343 1.97 6.42 -19.15
C LYS A 343 1.84 7.56 -18.13
N PRO A 344 0.60 7.97 -17.76
CA PRO A 344 0.37 9.02 -16.76
C PRO A 344 0.62 8.53 -15.31
N SER A 345 1.79 7.91 -15.08
CA SER A 345 2.18 7.30 -13.81
C SER A 345 3.57 7.74 -13.39
N HIS A 346 3.68 8.37 -12.23
CA HIS A 346 4.97 8.74 -11.65
C HIS A 346 5.84 7.51 -11.35
N LEU A 347 5.21 6.39 -10.98
CA LEU A 347 5.91 5.12 -10.75
C LEU A 347 6.67 4.68 -11.99
N PHE A 348 6.01 4.69 -13.16
CA PHE A 348 6.60 4.19 -14.39
C PHE A 348 7.65 5.14 -14.94
N ARG A 349 7.42 6.46 -14.87
CA ARG A 349 8.46 7.44 -15.20
C ARG A 349 9.71 7.24 -14.35
N LYS A 350 9.56 7.09 -13.03
CA LYS A 350 10.68 6.87 -12.12
C LYS A 350 11.38 5.53 -12.34
N MET A 351 10.61 4.46 -12.57
CA MET A 351 11.18 3.17 -12.97
C MET A 351 12.00 3.33 -14.25
N SER A 352 11.45 3.99 -15.28
CA SER A 352 12.15 4.18 -16.55
C SER A 352 13.45 4.95 -16.38
N GLU A 353 13.46 6.03 -15.58
CA GLU A 353 14.67 6.77 -15.25
C GLU A 353 15.73 5.90 -14.55
N GLN A 354 15.32 5.07 -13.59
CA GLN A 354 16.23 4.20 -12.82
C GLN A 354 16.81 3.09 -13.67
N VAL A 355 15.97 2.43 -14.48
CA VAL A 355 16.44 1.39 -15.39
C VAL A 355 17.34 2.03 -16.45
N PHE A 356 16.97 3.17 -17.04
CA PHE A 356 17.82 3.87 -17.98
C PHE A 356 19.20 4.18 -17.37
N GLY A 357 19.24 4.76 -16.16
CA GLY A 357 20.49 5.05 -15.47
C GLY A 357 21.37 3.82 -15.24
N ALA A 358 20.79 2.66 -14.96
CA ALA A 358 21.50 1.41 -14.75
C ALA A 358 22.03 0.74 -16.03
N PHE A 359 21.55 1.16 -17.21
CA PHE A 359 21.91 0.60 -18.51
C PHE A 359 22.53 1.63 -19.46
N ALA A 360 22.69 2.89 -19.05
CA ALA A 360 23.10 4.00 -19.92
C ALA A 360 24.45 3.76 -20.63
N ASP A 361 25.38 3.06 -19.98
CA ASP A 361 26.69 2.67 -20.49
C ASP A 361 26.64 1.49 -21.48
N LYS A 362 25.50 0.81 -21.59
CA LYS A 362 25.27 -0.36 -22.46
C LYS A 362 24.34 -0.06 -23.64
N LEU A 363 23.81 1.16 -23.74
CA LEU A 363 22.90 1.56 -24.81
C LEU A 363 23.65 1.95 -26.09
N THR A 364 23.03 1.64 -27.24
CA THR A 364 23.54 2.00 -28.56
C THR A 364 23.22 3.46 -28.92
N PRO A 365 23.97 4.06 -29.88
CA PRO A 365 23.63 5.38 -30.42
C PRO A 365 22.20 5.46 -30.98
N THR A 366 21.72 4.39 -31.61
CA THR A 366 20.35 4.31 -32.16
C THR A 366 19.30 4.35 -31.05
N GLY A 367 19.48 3.56 -29.98
CA GLY A 367 18.59 3.60 -28.82
C GLY A 367 18.57 4.97 -28.14
N LEU A 368 19.70 5.66 -28.04
CA LEU A 368 19.76 7.04 -27.53
C LEU A 368 19.02 8.02 -28.45
N GLN A 369 19.04 7.81 -29.76
CA GLN A 369 18.32 8.64 -30.73
C GLN A 369 16.80 8.49 -30.60
N SER A 370 16.30 7.28 -30.34
CA SER A 370 14.88 7.03 -30.05
C SER A 370 14.38 7.79 -28.82
N LEU A 371 15.22 7.94 -27.77
CA LEU A 371 14.89 8.74 -26.59
C LEU A 371 14.79 10.24 -26.91
N LEU A 372 15.73 10.75 -27.71
CA LEU A 372 15.74 12.16 -28.13
C LEU A 372 14.54 12.50 -29.03
N ALA A 373 14.05 11.54 -29.82
CA ALA A 373 12.90 11.72 -30.71
C ALA A 373 11.57 11.93 -29.96
N VAL A 374 11.44 11.43 -28.73
CA VAL A 374 10.23 11.58 -27.89
C VAL A 374 10.27 12.86 -27.04
N SER A 375 11.46 13.43 -26.80
CA SER A 375 11.63 14.65 -26.01
C SER A 375 10.89 15.92 -26.49
N PRO A 376 10.53 16.13 -27.78
CA PRO A 376 9.72 17.29 -28.17
C PRO A 376 8.28 17.26 -27.63
N VAL A 377 7.79 16.09 -27.19
CA VAL A 377 6.39 15.89 -26.79
C VAL A 377 6.18 16.02 -25.27
N LEU A 378 7.25 16.00 -24.47
CA LEU A 378 7.19 16.12 -23.00
C LEU A 378 7.29 17.56 -22.47
N TYR A 379 7.41 18.56 -23.35
CA TYR A 379 7.45 20.00 -23.02
C TYR A 379 6.22 20.80 -23.49
N MET A 380 5.15 20.14 -23.95
CA MET A 380 3.81 20.71 -24.13
C MET A 380 2.85 20.05 -23.15
#